data_AF-A0A928U734-F1
#
_entry.id   AF-A0A928U734-F1
#
_cell.length_a   1.000
_cell.length_b   1.000
_cell.length_c   1.000
_cell.angle_alpha   90.00
_cell.angle_beta   90.00
_cell.angle_gamma   90.00
#
_symmetry.space_group_name_H-M   'P 1'
#
loop_
_entity.id
_entity.type
_entity.pdbx_description
1 polymer ?
#
loop_
_entity_poly.entity_id
_entity_poly.type
_entity_poly.pdbx_seq_one_letter_code
_entity_poly.pdbx_strand_id
1 'polypeptide(L)'
;MLNQSHDAAKKTNDKRHLPSWREMNWDTTPETEVILFKLWREAPAWRKLEMMEGLNRTARQLALIGLRQRFPGASTQKLRRRLAMITLGEELATHVYGPITS
;
A
#
# COMPACT_ATOMS: atom_id res chain seq x y z
N MET A 1 13.93 -32.32 33.76
CA MET A 1 15.06 -31.39 33.55
C MET A 1 14.60 -30.33 32.54
N LEU A 2 14.21 -29.16 33.05
CA LEU A 2 14.85 -27.85 32.79
C LEU A 2 14.60 -27.36 31.35
N ASN A 3 13.82 -26.31 31.08
CA ASN A 3 13.91 -24.98 31.71
C ASN A 3 12.57 -24.24 31.64
N GLN A 4 12.02 -23.85 32.80
CA GLN A 4 11.10 -22.71 32.90
C GLN A 4 11.91 -21.41 32.73
N SER A 5 11.24 -20.30 32.45
CA SER A 5 11.74 -18.94 32.71
C SER A 5 12.62 -18.33 31.62
N HIS A 6 12.00 -17.81 30.57
CA HIS A 6 12.35 -16.46 30.13
C HIS A 6 11.05 -15.68 29.83
N ASP A 7 10.76 -14.76 30.75
CA ASP A 7 10.02 -13.53 30.52
C ASP A 7 8.49 -13.58 30.43
N ALA A 8 7.87 -14.03 31.53
CA ALA A 8 6.71 -13.31 32.03
C ALA A 8 7.17 -11.91 32.52
N ALA A 9 6.58 -10.86 31.94
CA ALA A 9 6.57 -9.48 32.44
C ALA A 9 7.84 -8.62 32.28
N LYS A 10 8.17 -8.21 31.05
CA LYS A 10 8.43 -6.77 30.74
C LYS A 10 8.54 -6.52 29.22
N LYS A 11 7.43 -6.18 28.58
CA LYS A 11 7.47 -5.13 27.54
C LYS A 11 6.32 -4.20 27.81
N THR A 12 6.64 -3.25 28.68
CA THR A 12 6.15 -1.88 28.64
C THR A 12 5.36 -1.58 27.37
N ASN A 13 4.09 -1.24 27.56
CA ASN A 13 3.30 -0.30 26.77
C ASN A 13 4.16 0.69 25.96
N ASP A 14 4.67 0.26 24.80
CA ASP A 14 5.21 1.12 23.76
C ASP A 14 4.24 1.01 22.60
N LYS A 15 3.43 2.06 22.45
CA LYS A 15 2.27 2.08 21.56
C LYS A 15 2.63 2.12 20.06
N ARG A 16 3.86 1.77 19.66
CA ARG A 16 4.32 1.76 18.26
C ARG A 16 5.37 0.66 17.96
N HIS A 17 5.02 -0.60 18.18
CA HIS A 17 5.75 -1.71 17.53
C HIS A 17 5.30 -1.80 16.06
N LEU A 18 6.25 -1.74 15.12
CA LEU A 18 5.98 -2.06 13.71
C LEU A 18 5.78 -3.57 13.59
N PRO A 19 4.73 -4.04 12.89
CA PRO A 19 4.52 -5.47 12.71
C PRO A 19 5.74 -6.10 12.02
N SER A 20 6.12 -7.28 12.47
CA SER A 20 7.06 -8.15 11.76
C SER A 20 6.50 -8.53 10.39
N TRP A 21 7.38 -8.96 9.49
CA TRP A 21 6.99 -9.46 8.18
C TRP A 21 5.96 -10.60 8.26
N ARG A 22 6.10 -11.49 9.27
CA ARG A 22 5.19 -12.61 9.48
C ARG A 22 3.80 -12.16 9.93
N GLU A 23 3.71 -11.13 10.76
CA GLU A 23 2.43 -10.56 11.21
C GLU A 23 1.71 -9.83 10.07
N MET A 24 2.44 -9.16 9.18
CA MET A 24 1.85 -8.49 8.02
C MET A 24 1.30 -9.47 6.97
N ASN A 25 1.94 -10.64 6.82
CA ASN A 25 1.59 -11.66 5.81
C ASN A 25 1.04 -12.93 6.45
N TRP A 26 0.26 -12.81 7.53
CA TRP A 26 -0.20 -13.96 8.33
C TRP A 26 -1.06 -14.95 7.54
N ASP A 27 -1.73 -14.49 6.49
CA ASP A 27 -2.57 -15.25 5.55
C ASP A 27 -1.77 -16.06 4.53
N THR A 28 -0.46 -15.83 4.42
CA THR A 28 0.46 -16.55 3.54
C THR A 28 1.24 -17.58 4.37
N THR A 29 1.24 -18.85 3.95
CA THR A 29 2.04 -19.88 4.65
C THR A 29 3.54 -19.70 4.36
N PRO A 30 4.44 -20.09 5.28
CA PRO A 30 5.88 -20.01 5.06
C PRO A 30 6.34 -20.72 3.78
N GLU A 31 5.74 -21.85 3.44
CA GLU A 31 6.06 -22.62 2.23
C GLU A 31 5.69 -21.84 0.96
N THR A 32 4.53 -21.15 0.98
CA THR A 32 4.08 -20.30 -0.13
C THR A 32 4.98 -19.08 -0.28
N GLU A 33 5.43 -18.51 0.83
CA GLU A 33 6.33 -17.35 0.85
C GLU A 33 7.72 -17.67 0.27
N VAL A 34 8.25 -18.88 0.50
CA VAL A 34 9.49 -19.36 -0.13
C VAL A 34 9.36 -19.37 -1.65
N ILE A 35 8.22 -19.84 -2.18
CA ILE A 35 7.94 -19.86 -3.61
C ILE A 35 7.84 -18.42 -4.14
N LEU A 36 7.11 -17.54 -3.45
CA LEU A 36 6.99 -16.12 -3.80
C LEU A 36 8.36 -15.45 -3.91
N PHE A 37 9.24 -15.62 -2.92
CA PHE A 37 10.57 -15.03 -2.95
C PHE A 37 11.45 -15.60 -4.05
N LYS A 38 11.36 -16.90 -4.33
CA LYS A 38 12.08 -17.51 -5.45
C LYS A 38 11.66 -16.87 -6.78
N LEU A 39 10.36 -16.85 -7.06
CA LEU A 39 9.81 -16.25 -8.29
C LEU A 39 10.18 -14.77 -8.40
N TRP A 40 10.12 -14.03 -7.30
CA TRP A 40 10.48 -12.61 -7.30
C TRP A 40 11.97 -12.39 -7.58
N ARG A 41 12.87 -13.21 -7.03
CA ARG A 41 14.31 -13.09 -7.29
C ARG A 41 14.66 -13.44 -8.73
N GLU A 42 14.04 -14.48 -9.28
CA GLU A 42 14.26 -14.97 -10.64
C GLU A 42 13.69 -14.03 -11.71
N ALA A 43 12.66 -13.24 -11.39
CA ALA A 43 12.06 -12.33 -12.35
C ALA A 43 13.04 -11.23 -12.81
N PRO A 44 13.19 -11.01 -14.13
CA PRO A 44 14.03 -9.95 -14.65
C PRO A 44 13.47 -8.56 -14.29
N ALA A 45 14.34 -7.55 -14.20
CA ALA A 45 13.98 -6.21 -13.75
C ALA A 45 12.82 -5.59 -14.55
N TRP A 46 12.80 -5.75 -15.88
CA TRP A 46 11.73 -5.23 -16.73
C TRP A 46 10.37 -5.84 -16.39
N ARG A 47 10.32 -7.13 -16.03
CA ARG A 47 9.07 -7.81 -15.70
C ARG A 47 8.54 -7.35 -14.35
N LYS A 48 9.43 -7.04 -13.40
CA LYS A 48 9.06 -6.39 -12.13
C LYS A 48 8.45 -5.01 -12.37
N LEU A 49 9.05 -4.21 -13.25
CA LEU A 49 8.51 -2.89 -13.61
C LEU A 49 7.15 -3.00 -14.29
N GLU A 50 6.96 -3.98 -15.18
CA GLU A 50 5.67 -4.25 -15.82
C GLU A 50 4.59 -4.64 -14.80
N MET A 51 4.92 -5.52 -13.85
CA MET A 51 4.00 -5.85 -12.74
C MET A 51 3.64 -4.61 -11.91
N MET A 52 4.63 -3.77 -11.60
CA MET A 52 4.40 -2.52 -10.86
C MET A 52 3.55 -1.51 -11.65
N GLU A 53 3.71 -1.44 -12.97
CA GLU A 53 2.87 -0.63 -13.86
C GLU A 53 1.41 -1.06 -13.75
N GLY A 54 1.15 -2.36 -13.88
CA GLY A 54 -0.18 -2.94 -13.75
C GLY A 54 -0.82 -2.65 -12.39
N LEU A 55 -0.06 -2.85 -11.30
CA LEU A 55 -0.52 -2.55 -9.94
C LEU A 55 -0.88 -1.06 -9.79
N ASN A 56 -0.04 -0.16 -10.29
CA ASN A 56 -0.30 1.28 -10.24
C ASN A 56 -1.55 1.67 -11.04
N ARG A 57 -1.76 1.07 -12.20
CA ARG A 57 -2.95 1.30 -13.03
C ARG A 57 -4.22 0.86 -12.30
N THR A 58 -4.23 -0.34 -11.73
CA THR A 58 -5.38 -0.86 -10.98
C THR A 58 -5.64 -0.04 -9.71
N ALA A 59 -4.61 0.32 -8.94
CA ALA A 59 -4.76 1.16 -7.76
C ALA A 59 -5.41 2.52 -8.09
N ARG A 60 -4.98 3.17 -9.18
CA ARG A 60 -5.60 4.42 -9.66
C ARG A 60 -7.07 4.23 -10.06
N GLN A 61 -7.40 3.12 -10.71
CA GLN A 61 -8.79 2.80 -11.09
C GLN A 61 -9.68 2.61 -9.86
N LEU A 62 -9.22 1.83 -8.87
CA LEU A 62 -9.93 1.60 -7.62
C LEU A 62 -10.12 2.92 -6.83
N ALA A 63 -9.08 3.74 -6.75
CA ALA A 63 -9.18 5.07 -6.13
C ALA A 63 -10.21 5.95 -6.84
N LEU A 64 -10.24 5.94 -8.18
CA LEU A 64 -11.22 6.71 -8.95
C LEU A 64 -12.66 6.21 -8.74
N ILE A 65 -12.87 4.89 -8.64
CA ILE A 65 -14.19 4.31 -8.30
C ILE A 65 -14.63 4.83 -6.93
N GLY A 66 -13.76 4.74 -5.93
CA GLY A 66 -14.05 5.25 -4.59
C GLY A 66 -14.29 6.77 -4.53
N LEU A 67 -13.64 7.55 -5.41
CA LEU A 67 -13.90 8.99 -5.54
C LEU A 67 -15.27 9.27 -6.17
N ARG A 68 -15.68 8.52 -7.20
CA ARG A 68 -17.01 8.65 -7.81
C ARG A 68 -18.13 8.34 -6.83
N GLN A 69 -17.94 7.31 -5.99
CA GLN A 69 -18.90 6.96 -4.94
C GLN A 69 -19.04 8.07 -3.89
N ARG A 70 -17.92 8.70 -3.49
CA ARG A 70 -17.90 9.79 -2.50
C ARG A 70 -18.36 11.14 -3.05
N PHE A 71 -18.20 11.38 -4.35
CA PHE A 71 -18.52 12.64 -5.02
C PHE A 71 -19.34 12.41 -6.30
N PRO A 72 -20.60 11.95 -6.19
CA PRO A 72 -21.41 11.55 -7.35
C PRO A 72 -21.67 12.67 -8.36
N GLY A 73 -21.69 13.94 -7.93
CA GLY A 73 -21.88 15.11 -8.80
C GLY A 73 -20.59 15.77 -9.29
N ALA A 74 -19.40 15.23 -8.95
CA ALA A 74 -18.14 15.86 -9.34
C ALA A 74 -17.87 15.67 -10.84
N SER A 75 -17.43 16.76 -11.49
CA SER A 75 -16.95 16.68 -12.87
C SER A 75 -15.71 15.79 -12.97
N THR A 76 -15.45 15.27 -14.17
CA THR A 76 -14.24 14.46 -14.42
C THR A 76 -12.95 15.20 -14.05
N GLN A 77 -12.91 16.52 -14.24
CA GLN A 77 -11.76 17.35 -13.86
C GLN A 77 -11.58 17.41 -12.34
N LYS A 78 -12.67 17.60 -11.57
CA LYS A 78 -12.64 17.57 -10.10
C LYS A 78 -12.18 16.19 -9.59
N LEU A 79 -12.65 15.10 -10.21
CA LEU A 79 -12.22 13.75 -9.85
C LEU A 79 -10.74 13.49 -10.18
N ARG A 80 -10.25 13.94 -11.33
CA ARG A 80 -8.82 13.85 -11.70
C ARG A 80 -7.93 14.63 -10.74
N ARG A 81 -8.33 15.85 -10.35
CA ARG A 81 -7.61 16.64 -9.36
C ARG A 81 -7.53 15.94 -8.00
N ARG A 82 -8.63 15.34 -7.54
CA ARG A 82 -8.66 14.58 -6.29
C ARG A 82 -7.82 13.31 -6.35
N LEU A 83 -7.81 12.61 -7.48
CA LEU A 83 -6.91 11.48 -7.69
C LEU A 83 -5.45 11.94 -7.59
N ALA A 84 -5.11 13.07 -8.21
CA ALA A 84 -3.76 13.64 -8.14
C ALA A 84 -3.35 13.98 -6.69
N MET A 85 -4.25 14.50 -5.84
CA MET A 85 -3.97 14.71 -4.40
C MET A 85 -3.52 13.42 -3.72
N ILE A 86 -4.22 12.31 -4.00
CA ILE A 86 -3.97 11.01 -3.37
C ILE A 86 -2.64 10.42 -3.87
N THR A 87 -2.32 10.57 -5.16
CA THR A 87 -1.16 9.92 -5.77
C THR A 87 0.13 10.73 -5.71
N LEU A 88 0.02 12.07 -5.77
CA LEU A 88 1.17 12.98 -5.86
C LEU A 88 1.38 13.79 -4.56
N GLY A 89 0.36 13.86 -3.70
CA GLY A 89 0.32 14.80 -2.59
C GLY A 89 -0.22 16.18 -3.02
N GLU A 90 -0.52 17.01 -2.03
CA GLU A 90 -1.22 18.29 -2.25
C GLU A 90 -0.39 19.29 -3.06
N GLU A 91 0.88 19.43 -2.71
CA GLU A 91 1.79 20.41 -3.32
C GLU A 91 1.92 20.16 -4.84
N LEU A 92 2.33 18.94 -5.21
CA LEU A 92 2.54 18.58 -6.60
C LEU A 92 1.24 18.56 -7.39
N ALA A 93 0.14 18.11 -6.77
CA ALA A 93 -1.15 18.15 -7.43
C ALA A 93 -1.66 19.58 -7.67
N THR A 94 -1.37 20.52 -6.76
CA THR A 94 -1.66 21.96 -6.97
C THR A 94 -0.82 22.53 -8.09
N HIS A 95 0.46 22.19 -8.14
CA HIS A 95 1.36 22.69 -9.18
C HIS A 95 0.94 22.25 -10.59
N VAL A 96 0.53 20.98 -10.75
CA VAL A 96 0.19 20.42 -12.07
C VAL A 96 -1.28 20.67 -12.47
N TYR A 97 -2.21 20.65 -11.50
CA TYR A 97 -3.65 20.67 -11.78
C TYR A 97 -4.38 21.90 -11.21
N GLY A 98 -3.67 22.84 -10.56
CA GLY A 98 -4.23 24.02 -9.91
C GLY A 98 -4.86 23.75 -8.53
N PRO A 99 -5.32 24.76 -7.79
CA PRO A 99 -6.02 24.56 -6.53
C PRO A 99 -7.38 23.88 -6.75
N ILE A 100 -7.90 23.23 -5.71
CA ILE A 100 -9.24 22.64 -5.78
C ILE A 100 -10.29 23.72 -5.57
N THR A 101 -10.77 24.30 -6.67
CA THR A 101 -11.86 25.28 -6.62
C THR A 101 -13.18 24.57 -6.36
N SER A 102 -13.92 25.06 -5.36
CA SER A 102 -15.19 24.54 -4.84
C SER A 102 -16.22 24.22 -5.92
#